data_AF-A0A2D9T547-F1
#
_entry.id   AF-A0A2D9T547-F1
#
_cell.length_a   1.000
_cell.length_b   1.000
_cell.length_c   1.000
_cell.angle_alpha   90.00
_cell.angle_beta   90.00
_cell.angle_gamma   90.00
#
_symmetry.space_group_name_H-M   'P 1'
#
loop_
_entity.id
_entity.type
_entity.pdbx_description
1 polymer ?
#
loop_
_entity_poly.entity_id
_entity_poly.type
_entity_poly.pdbx_seq_one_letter_code
_entity_poly.pdbx_strand_id
1 'polypeptide(L)'
;MLARVNRLALRLLGGETSAWPYALIRVGLATLVLLRTHVVDLLPMDHHAWVPGWLEYHPSRDRSAAPALHSPLGFFPALSPTLTAALTWARTGLAALLLVGVRPRVVAGLLALVGYSLMAADRYRYLHHLHLLWTSVALLALCPADGRLALRSPRRELVARWPRQLLRLHALAAWGYAGLAKLNGPWLRGETLRDLHGAGLVDGPMVDAAAAALGWSGLAWGVALVELGLPVVLAIPRTRLIGVALAVLFHLGIETSVMVSTFGATMLVLTVSFLPFGSSAWDSPETEGDFTPRLENGPRADDGPMEDPTRSAD
;
A
#
# COMPACT_ATOMS: atom_id res chain seq x y z
N MET A 1 -15.65 -0.52 -30.88
CA MET A 1 -15.61 -0.64 -29.41
C MET A 1 -14.28 -1.20 -28.91
N LEU A 2 -13.87 -2.40 -29.38
CA LEU A 2 -12.60 -3.06 -29.01
C LEU A 2 -11.35 -2.18 -29.19
N ALA A 3 -11.21 -1.45 -30.31
CA ALA A 3 -10.08 -0.55 -30.54
C ALA A 3 -10.02 0.63 -29.55
N ARG A 4 -11.17 1.13 -29.05
CA ARG A 4 -11.22 2.20 -28.04
C ARG A 4 -10.82 1.66 -26.66
N VAL A 5 -11.29 0.47 -26.30
CA VAL A 5 -10.91 -0.22 -25.05
C VAL A 5 -9.42 -0.54 -25.04
N ASN A 6 -8.86 -1.04 -26.15
CA ASN A 6 -7.45 -1.35 -26.26
C ASN A 6 -6.57 -0.09 -26.13
N ARG A 7 -6.96 1.03 -26.77
CA ARG A 7 -6.26 2.31 -26.62
C ARG A 7 -6.31 2.83 -25.19
N LEU A 8 -7.44 2.70 -24.49
CA LEU A 8 -7.56 3.09 -23.09
C LEU A 8 -6.68 2.20 -22.18
N ALA A 9 -6.70 0.88 -22.40
CA ALA A 9 -5.89 -0.07 -21.64
C ALA A 9 -4.38 0.20 -21.82
N LEU A 10 -3.93 0.43 -23.05
CA LEU A 10 -2.53 0.79 -23.33
C LEU A 10 -2.14 2.13 -22.69
N ARG A 11 -3.03 3.13 -22.73
CA ARG A 11 -2.80 4.44 -22.10
C ARG A 11 -2.71 4.35 -20.58
N LEU A 12 -3.48 3.48 -19.94
CA LEU A 12 -3.50 3.34 -18.48
C LEU A 12 -2.40 2.39 -17.97
N LEU A 13 -2.29 1.20 -18.57
CA LEU A 13 -1.48 0.09 -18.09
C LEU A 13 -0.14 -0.06 -18.83
N GLY A 14 -0.08 0.30 -20.11
CA GLY A 14 1.13 0.15 -20.93
C GLY A 14 2.29 1.04 -20.48
N GLY A 15 3.46 0.91 -21.09
CA GLY A 15 4.61 1.78 -20.86
C GLY A 15 5.41 1.48 -19.59
N GLU A 16 6.43 2.32 -19.38
CA GLU A 16 7.43 2.15 -18.33
C GLU A 16 7.39 3.31 -17.33
N THR A 17 7.93 3.06 -16.14
CA THR A 17 8.07 4.02 -15.05
C THR A 17 9.37 3.73 -14.31
N SER A 18 9.88 4.72 -13.57
CA SER A 18 10.98 4.51 -12.66
C SER A 18 10.74 3.34 -11.69
N ALA A 19 11.79 2.58 -11.36
CA ALA A 19 11.74 1.51 -10.35
C ALA A 19 11.65 2.02 -8.89
N TRP A 20 11.92 3.31 -8.64
CA TRP A 20 11.90 3.92 -7.31
C TRP A 20 10.61 3.70 -6.50
N PRO A 21 9.40 3.99 -7.03
CA PRO A 21 8.17 3.83 -6.27
C PRO A 21 7.99 2.39 -5.76
N TYR A 22 8.34 1.37 -6.56
CA TYR A 22 8.25 -0.02 -6.11
C TYR A 22 9.24 -0.35 -4.99
N ALA A 23 10.47 0.17 -5.08
CA ALA A 23 11.48 -0.05 -4.04
C ALA A 23 11.11 0.64 -2.73
N LEU A 24 10.61 1.88 -2.79
CA LEU A 24 10.19 2.65 -1.62
C LEU A 24 8.94 2.03 -0.96
N ILE A 25 7.96 1.60 -1.74
CA ILE A 25 6.77 0.90 -1.21
C ILE A 25 7.17 -0.44 -0.59
N ARG A 26 8.08 -1.21 -1.22
CA ARG A 26 8.64 -2.44 -0.65
C ARG A 26 9.29 -2.19 0.70
N VAL A 27 10.19 -1.23 0.78
CA VAL A 27 10.90 -0.87 2.02
C VAL A 27 9.90 -0.41 3.08
N GLY A 28 8.97 0.48 2.72
CA GLY A 28 7.93 0.98 3.62
C GLY A 28 7.06 -0.13 4.19
N LEU A 29 6.44 -0.96 3.35
CA LEU A 29 5.57 -2.05 3.82
C LEU A 29 6.35 -3.07 4.65
N ALA A 30 7.55 -3.47 4.24
CA ALA A 30 8.38 -4.40 5.01
C ALA A 30 8.77 -3.82 6.37
N THR A 31 9.11 -2.53 6.42
CA THR A 31 9.40 -1.81 7.68
C THR A 31 8.17 -1.77 8.59
N LEU A 32 6.98 -1.49 8.05
CA LEU A 32 5.74 -1.52 8.84
C LEU A 32 5.47 -2.89 9.46
N VAL A 33 5.68 -3.98 8.70
CA VAL A 33 5.55 -5.34 9.27
C VAL A 33 6.57 -5.57 10.37
N LEU A 34 7.82 -5.12 10.20
CA LEU A 34 8.90 -5.32 11.18
C LEU A 34 8.73 -4.48 12.45
N LEU A 35 8.35 -3.21 12.32
CA LEU A 35 8.05 -2.34 13.45
C LEU A 35 6.86 -2.88 14.26
N ARG A 36 5.88 -3.48 13.59
CA ARG A 36 4.78 -4.19 14.24
C ARG A 36 5.23 -5.44 15.00
N THR A 37 6.33 -6.09 14.61
CA THR A 37 6.79 -7.36 15.20
C THR A 37 7.56 -7.25 16.53
N HIS A 38 7.49 -6.14 17.27
CA HIS A 38 8.13 -5.98 18.60
C HIS A 38 9.64 -6.32 18.66
N VAL A 39 10.38 -6.11 17.57
CA VAL A 39 11.85 -6.32 17.59
C VAL A 39 12.56 -5.16 18.31
N VAL A 40 11.87 -4.03 18.56
CA VAL A 40 12.51 -2.81 19.05
C VAL A 40 11.53 -2.00 19.92
N ASP A 41 11.70 -2.04 21.25
CA ASP A 41 10.97 -1.19 22.22
C ASP A 41 11.43 0.30 22.20
N LEU A 42 12.05 0.78 21.11
CA LEU A 42 12.62 2.15 21.04
C LEU A 42 11.58 3.22 20.71
N LEU A 43 10.42 2.85 20.19
CA LEU A 43 9.28 3.73 19.98
C LEU A 43 8.09 3.09 20.69
N PRO A 44 7.52 3.71 21.74
CA PRO A 44 6.26 3.26 22.31
C PRO A 44 5.18 3.47 21.26
N MET A 45 5.06 2.51 20.35
CA MET A 45 3.94 2.35 19.44
C MET A 45 2.80 1.67 20.21
N ASP A 46 2.57 2.08 21.46
CA ASP A 46 1.59 1.47 22.38
C ASP A 46 0.16 1.60 21.85
N HIS A 47 -0.09 2.57 20.96
CA HIS A 47 -1.36 2.73 20.22
C HIS A 47 -1.53 1.72 19.06
N HIS A 48 -0.46 1.01 18.68
CA HIS A 48 -0.41 -0.01 17.61
C HIS A 48 -0.09 -1.42 18.14
N ALA A 49 0.28 -1.53 19.41
CA ALA A 49 0.49 -2.78 20.12
C ALA A 49 -0.88 -3.36 20.52
N TRP A 50 -1.46 -4.13 19.62
CA TRP A 50 -2.56 -5.01 20.01
C TRP A 50 -1.96 -6.13 20.86
N VAL A 51 -1.97 -5.91 22.19
CA VAL A 51 -1.68 -6.86 23.28
C VAL A 51 -0.20 -6.96 23.71
N PRO A 52 0.10 -6.92 25.02
CA PRO A 52 1.44 -7.20 25.53
C PRO A 52 1.85 -8.67 25.33
N GLY A 53 2.88 -8.92 24.51
CA GLY A 53 3.50 -10.23 24.36
C GLY A 53 4.37 -10.39 23.10
N TRP A 54 5.10 -11.51 23.01
CA TRP A 54 5.95 -11.88 21.86
C TRP A 54 5.16 -12.38 20.64
N LEU A 55 3.84 -12.57 20.77
CA LEU A 55 2.94 -13.08 19.73
C LEU A 55 1.71 -12.17 19.64
N GLU A 56 1.30 -11.82 18.42
CA GLU A 56 0.10 -10.99 18.15
C GLU A 56 -1.23 -11.63 18.54
N TYR A 57 -1.20 -12.94 18.79
CA TYR A 57 -2.34 -13.69 19.30
C TYR A 57 -1.83 -14.66 20.35
N HIS A 58 -2.27 -14.49 21.59
CA HIS A 58 -1.96 -15.42 22.66
C HIS A 58 -3.24 -16.13 23.11
N PRO A 59 -3.45 -17.42 22.76
CA PRO A 59 -4.71 -18.13 23.01
C PRO A 59 -5.21 -18.08 24.46
N SER A 60 -4.30 -17.95 25.44
CA SER A 60 -4.68 -17.86 26.85
C SER A 60 -4.97 -16.43 27.36
N ARG A 61 -4.55 -15.38 26.63
CA ARG A 61 -4.76 -13.97 26.99
C ARG A 61 -5.87 -13.31 26.16
N ASP A 62 -5.99 -13.70 24.88
CA ASP A 62 -6.98 -13.17 23.94
C ASP A 62 -8.25 -14.05 23.94
N ARG A 63 -8.94 -14.11 25.08
CA ARG A 63 -10.22 -14.82 25.16
C ARG A 63 -11.27 -14.03 24.38
N SER A 64 -12.15 -14.76 23.68
CA SER A 64 -13.33 -14.19 23.04
C SER A 64 -14.16 -13.40 24.06
N ALA A 65 -14.36 -12.11 23.83
CA ALA A 65 -15.27 -11.27 24.57
C ALA A 65 -16.35 -10.76 23.59
N ALA A 66 -17.62 -10.87 23.99
CA ALA A 66 -18.70 -10.29 23.21
C ALA A 66 -18.72 -8.75 23.40
N PRO A 67 -19.06 -7.96 22.37
CA PRO A 67 -19.36 -8.37 20.99
C PRO A 67 -18.08 -8.59 20.15
N ALA A 68 -18.07 -9.64 19.33
CA ALA A 68 -16.97 -9.94 18.40
C ALA A 68 -17.43 -9.76 16.94
N LEU A 69 -16.60 -9.14 16.11
CA LEU A 69 -16.79 -9.13 14.66
C LEU A 69 -16.40 -10.50 14.11
N HIS A 70 -17.38 -11.25 13.60
CA HIS A 70 -17.09 -12.52 12.93
C HIS A 70 -16.25 -12.27 11.68
N SER A 71 -15.08 -12.91 11.62
CA SER A 71 -14.23 -12.82 10.45
C SER A 71 -14.94 -13.42 9.22
N PRO A 72 -14.96 -12.73 8.07
CA PRO A 72 -15.45 -13.32 6.81
C PRO A 72 -14.59 -14.50 6.35
N LEU A 73 -13.41 -14.69 6.97
CA LEU A 73 -12.53 -15.84 6.78
C LEU A 73 -12.77 -16.94 7.82
N GLY A 74 -13.89 -16.91 8.55
CA GLY A 74 -14.21 -17.83 9.65
C GLY A 74 -14.34 -19.31 9.29
N PHE A 75 -14.33 -19.65 7.99
CA PHE A 75 -14.22 -21.03 7.51
C PHE A 75 -12.81 -21.61 7.65
N PHE A 76 -11.79 -20.79 7.92
CA PHE A 76 -10.42 -21.25 8.10
C PHE A 76 -10.27 -22.02 9.43
N PRO A 77 -9.57 -23.17 9.45
CA PRO A 77 -9.36 -23.92 10.67
C PRO A 77 -8.54 -23.12 11.68
N ALA A 78 -8.82 -23.31 12.96
CA ALA A 78 -7.99 -22.76 14.02
C ALA A 78 -6.58 -23.35 13.92
N LEU A 79 -5.56 -22.52 14.10
CA LEU A 79 -4.17 -22.96 14.11
C LEU A 79 -3.78 -23.44 15.52
N SER A 80 -2.95 -24.47 15.59
CA SER A 80 -2.34 -24.87 16.86
C SER A 80 -1.39 -23.78 17.35
N PRO A 81 -1.17 -23.65 18.68
CA PRO A 81 -0.24 -22.67 19.23
C PRO A 81 1.16 -22.73 18.59
N THR A 82 1.67 -23.94 18.36
CA THR A 82 2.97 -24.18 17.72
C THR A 82 3.01 -23.67 16.28
N LEU A 83 1.95 -23.92 15.51
CA LEU A 83 1.87 -23.47 14.12
C LEU A 83 1.71 -21.94 14.04
N THR A 84 0.90 -21.34 14.92
CA THR A 84 0.77 -19.89 15.04
C THR A 84 2.12 -19.24 15.35
N ALA A 85 2.90 -19.80 16.28
CA ALA A 85 4.22 -19.31 16.61
C ALA A 85 5.19 -19.42 15.42
N ALA A 86 5.21 -20.59 14.75
CA ALA A 86 6.05 -20.80 13.58
C ALA A 86 5.73 -19.82 12.43
N LEU A 87 4.45 -19.59 12.14
CA LEU A 87 4.01 -18.63 11.11
C LEU A 87 4.34 -17.18 11.50
N THR A 88 4.28 -16.84 12.79
CA THR A 88 4.66 -15.51 13.29
C THR A 88 6.16 -15.26 13.06
N TRP A 89 7.03 -16.22 13.40
CA TRP A 89 8.46 -16.13 13.11
C TRP A 89 8.76 -16.10 11.60
N ALA A 90 8.08 -16.94 10.83
CA ALA A 90 8.23 -16.98 9.38
C ALA A 90 7.88 -15.62 8.75
N ARG A 91 6.79 -14.99 9.21
CA ARG A 91 6.40 -13.65 8.78
C ARG A 91 7.48 -12.60 9.05
N THR A 92 8.06 -12.58 10.26
CA THR A 92 9.14 -11.65 10.61
C THR A 92 10.36 -11.86 9.72
N GLY A 93 10.77 -13.11 9.52
CA GLY A 93 11.89 -13.45 8.62
C GLY A 93 11.61 -13.04 7.16
N LEU A 94 10.40 -13.32 6.66
CA LEU A 94 9.97 -12.93 5.31
C LEU A 94 9.92 -11.40 5.16
N ALA A 95 9.48 -10.66 6.17
CA ALA A 95 9.51 -9.20 6.16
C ALA A 95 10.93 -8.65 6.10
N ALA A 96 11.87 -9.23 6.85
CA ALA A 96 13.29 -8.87 6.76
C ALA A 96 13.88 -9.15 5.37
N LEU A 97 13.58 -10.32 4.78
CA LEU A 97 13.99 -10.66 3.42
C LEU A 97 13.38 -9.70 2.38
N LEU A 98 12.13 -9.30 2.57
CA LEU A 98 11.45 -8.34 1.71
C LEU A 98 12.07 -6.95 1.82
N LEU A 99 12.44 -6.51 3.04
CA LEU A 99 13.10 -5.23 3.30
C LEU A 99 14.43 -5.11 2.56
N VAL A 100 15.24 -6.17 2.56
CA VAL A 100 16.53 -6.19 1.85
C VAL A 100 16.39 -6.59 0.37
N GLY A 101 15.20 -6.99 -0.07
CA GLY A 101 14.88 -7.23 -1.47
C GLY A 101 15.39 -8.55 -2.02
N VAL A 102 15.43 -9.60 -1.20
CA VAL A 102 15.71 -10.96 -1.68
C VAL A 102 14.46 -11.49 -2.38
N ARG A 103 14.56 -11.73 -3.71
CA ARG A 103 13.46 -12.26 -4.56
C ARG A 103 12.09 -11.67 -4.18
N PRO A 104 11.95 -10.32 -4.23
CA PRO A 104 10.87 -9.62 -3.53
C PRO A 104 9.47 -10.05 -3.98
N ARG A 105 9.29 -10.47 -5.24
CA ARG A 105 8.01 -10.99 -5.73
C ARG A 105 7.56 -12.25 -4.99
N VAL A 106 8.45 -13.23 -4.89
CA VAL A 106 8.17 -14.51 -4.22
C VAL A 106 8.00 -14.28 -2.72
N VAL A 107 8.91 -13.51 -2.12
CA VAL A 107 8.87 -13.22 -0.68
C VAL A 107 7.62 -12.43 -0.30
N ALA A 108 7.19 -11.45 -1.09
CA ALA A 108 5.94 -10.72 -0.88
C ALA A 108 4.71 -11.64 -0.94
N GLY A 109 4.66 -12.55 -1.93
CA GLY A 109 3.58 -13.53 -2.04
C GLY A 109 3.50 -14.46 -0.83
N LEU A 110 4.64 -14.99 -0.39
CA LEU A 110 4.72 -15.83 0.82
C LEU A 110 4.36 -15.04 2.08
N LEU A 111 4.85 -13.81 2.22
CA LEU A 111 4.56 -12.94 3.35
C LEU A 111 3.06 -12.63 3.45
N ALA A 112 2.42 -12.31 2.32
CA ALA A 112 0.98 -12.10 2.26
C ALA A 112 0.20 -13.37 2.64
N LEU A 113 0.61 -14.54 2.13
CA LEU A 113 -0.04 -15.82 2.45
C LEU A 113 0.04 -16.14 3.95
N VAL A 114 1.22 -15.96 4.56
CA VAL A 114 1.42 -16.15 6.00
C VAL A 114 0.60 -15.14 6.81
N GLY A 115 0.62 -13.87 6.41
CA GLY A 115 -0.15 -12.80 7.06
C GLY A 115 -1.66 -13.04 7.00
N TYR A 116 -2.20 -13.44 5.85
CA TYR A 116 -3.60 -13.82 5.70
C TYR A 116 -3.95 -15.07 6.50
N SER A 117 -3.05 -16.05 6.57
CA SER A 117 -3.27 -17.28 7.34
C SER A 117 -3.38 -16.98 8.84
N LEU A 118 -2.51 -16.12 9.38
CA LEU A 118 -2.59 -15.64 10.76
C LEU A 118 -3.87 -14.83 11.01
N MET A 119 -4.24 -13.93 10.08
CA MET A 119 -5.46 -13.13 10.19
C MET A 119 -6.74 -13.98 10.09
N ALA A 120 -6.74 -15.02 9.25
CA ALA A 120 -7.88 -15.94 9.10
C ALA A 120 -8.01 -16.87 10.32
N ALA A 121 -6.90 -17.20 10.97
CA ALA A 121 -6.88 -17.99 12.19
C ALA A 121 -7.42 -17.23 13.42
N ASP A 122 -7.33 -15.90 13.44
CA ASP A 122 -8.00 -15.07 14.44
C ASP A 122 -9.50 -15.01 14.16
N ARG A 123 -10.24 -15.93 14.77
CA ARG A 123 -11.69 -16.09 14.60
C ARG A 123 -12.51 -14.95 15.19
N TYR A 124 -11.91 -14.10 16.03
CA TYR A 124 -12.62 -13.14 16.85
C TYR A 124 -12.36 -11.69 16.46
N ARG A 125 -11.36 -11.44 15.60
CA ARG A 125 -10.97 -10.09 15.18
C ARG A 125 -10.69 -10.03 13.68
N TYR A 126 -11.69 -9.60 12.90
CA TYR A 126 -11.41 -9.10 11.56
C TYR A 126 -11.00 -7.63 11.60
N LEU A 127 -9.76 -7.38 11.21
CA LEU A 127 -9.18 -6.05 11.20
C LEU A 127 -8.97 -5.60 9.75
N HIS A 128 -9.84 -4.70 9.27
CA HIS A 128 -9.81 -4.17 7.90
C HIS A 128 -8.45 -3.53 7.55
N HIS A 129 -7.73 -2.98 8.53
CA HIS A 129 -6.40 -2.41 8.33
C HIS A 129 -5.32 -3.48 8.10
N LEU A 130 -5.44 -4.67 8.72
CA LEU A 130 -4.58 -5.81 8.39
C LEU A 130 -4.90 -6.36 7.01
N HIS A 131 -6.19 -6.38 6.63
CA HIS A 131 -6.58 -6.74 5.26
C HIS A 131 -5.95 -5.79 4.22
N LEU A 132 -5.96 -4.47 4.47
CA LEU A 132 -5.27 -3.48 3.63
C LEU A 132 -3.76 -3.77 3.53
N LEU A 133 -3.10 -4.00 4.67
CA LEU A 133 -1.66 -4.30 4.71
C LEU A 133 -1.32 -5.56 3.90
N TRP A 134 -2.03 -6.68 4.15
CA TRP A 134 -1.74 -7.94 3.47
C TRP A 134 -2.10 -7.92 1.98
N THR A 135 -3.16 -7.19 1.59
CA THR A 135 -3.46 -6.96 0.16
C THR A 135 -2.36 -6.13 -0.50
N SER A 136 -1.87 -5.08 0.18
CA SER A 136 -0.77 -4.24 -0.32
C SER A 136 0.51 -5.05 -0.53
N VAL A 137 0.85 -5.92 0.43
CA VAL A 137 1.97 -6.86 0.31
C VAL A 137 1.73 -7.87 -0.81
N ALA A 138 0.52 -8.41 -0.97
CA ALA A 138 0.20 -9.32 -2.06
C ALA A 138 0.38 -8.66 -3.44
N LEU A 139 -0.01 -7.39 -3.59
CA LEU A 139 0.21 -6.63 -4.83
C LEU A 139 1.70 -6.42 -5.15
N LEU A 140 2.58 -6.37 -4.14
CA LEU A 140 4.02 -6.34 -4.39
C LEU A 140 4.55 -7.61 -5.06
N ALA A 141 3.87 -8.74 -4.93
CA ALA A 141 4.23 -9.97 -5.66
C ALA A 141 4.17 -9.78 -7.19
N LEU A 142 3.35 -8.83 -7.65
CA LEU A 142 3.20 -8.46 -9.06
C LEU A 142 4.17 -7.33 -9.48
N CYS A 143 4.79 -6.65 -8.52
CA CYS A 143 5.60 -5.47 -8.77
C CYS A 143 7.07 -5.82 -9.11
N PRO A 144 7.74 -5.07 -9.99
CA PRO A 144 9.19 -5.16 -10.23
C PRO A 144 9.99 -4.48 -9.10
N ALA A 145 9.82 -4.95 -7.86
CA ALA A 145 10.37 -4.33 -6.66
C ALA A 145 11.85 -4.66 -6.38
N ASP A 146 12.52 -5.36 -7.31
CA ASP A 146 13.93 -5.71 -7.33
C ASP A 146 14.81 -4.71 -8.11
N GLY A 147 14.21 -3.78 -8.85
CA GLY A 147 14.94 -2.83 -9.71
C GLY A 147 15.83 -1.82 -8.96
N ARG A 148 15.56 -1.55 -7.68
CA ARG A 148 16.34 -0.66 -6.80
C ARG A 148 16.33 -1.15 -5.33
N LEU A 149 17.35 -0.76 -4.56
CA LEU A 149 17.49 -1.03 -3.12
C LEU A 149 17.43 -2.52 -2.70
N ALA A 150 17.62 -3.45 -3.64
CA ALA A 150 17.64 -4.88 -3.38
C ALA A 150 19.09 -5.39 -3.34
N LEU A 151 19.40 -6.34 -2.44
CA LEU A 151 20.76 -6.90 -2.28
C LEU A 151 21.36 -7.43 -3.58
N ARG A 152 20.54 -8.03 -4.44
CA ARG A 152 20.93 -8.46 -5.79
C ARG A 152 20.02 -7.80 -6.81
N SER A 153 20.13 -6.48 -6.92
CA SER A 153 19.36 -5.70 -7.86
C SER A 153 19.99 -5.77 -9.26
N PRO A 154 19.24 -6.14 -10.32
CA PRO A 154 19.69 -5.97 -11.69
C PRO A 154 19.79 -4.49 -12.11
N ARG A 155 19.63 -3.52 -11.19
CA ARG A 155 19.68 -2.05 -11.40
C ARG A 155 18.92 -1.61 -12.65
N ARG A 156 17.62 -1.90 -12.68
CA ARG A 156 16.73 -1.45 -13.76
C ARG A 156 16.20 -0.06 -13.43
N GLU A 157 16.43 0.90 -14.32
CA GLU A 157 15.91 2.25 -14.14
C GLU A 157 14.43 2.33 -14.49
N LEU A 158 14.06 1.73 -15.62
CA LEU A 158 12.70 1.67 -16.14
C LEU A 158 12.15 0.25 -16.03
N VAL A 159 10.90 0.16 -15.61
CA VAL A 159 10.17 -1.09 -15.38
C VAL A 159 8.69 -0.91 -15.74
N ALA A 160 7.96 -2.02 -15.91
CA ALA A 160 6.55 -1.99 -16.27
C ALA A 160 5.71 -1.09 -15.36
N ARG A 161 4.84 -0.26 -15.95
CA ARG A 161 4.00 0.72 -15.25
C ARG A 161 2.71 0.15 -14.66
N TRP A 162 2.13 -0.90 -15.26
CA TRP A 162 0.82 -1.42 -14.84
C TRP A 162 0.74 -1.81 -13.35
N PRO A 163 1.76 -2.40 -12.68
CA PRO A 163 1.64 -2.76 -11.27
C PRO A 163 1.48 -1.54 -10.37
N ARG A 164 2.11 -0.41 -10.72
CA ARG A 164 1.93 0.87 -10.01
C ARG A 164 0.50 1.38 -10.12
N GLN A 165 -0.18 1.14 -11.24
CA GLN A 165 -1.59 1.51 -11.39
C GLN A 165 -2.49 0.64 -10.52
N LEU A 166 -2.17 -0.64 -10.34
CA LEU A 166 -2.90 -1.49 -9.39
C LEU A 166 -2.75 -1.00 -7.94
N LEU A 167 -1.53 -0.61 -7.54
CA LEU A 167 -1.29 -0.02 -6.21
C LEU A 167 -2.08 1.29 -6.01
N ARG A 168 -2.15 2.14 -7.05
CA ARG A 168 -2.98 3.35 -7.02
C ARG A 168 -4.45 3.01 -6.88
N LEU A 169 -4.98 2.13 -7.74
CA LEU A 169 -6.38 1.71 -7.68
C LEU A 169 -6.74 1.11 -6.32
N HIS A 170 -5.84 0.32 -5.73
CA HIS A 170 -6.00 -0.21 -4.38
C HIS A 170 -6.14 0.89 -3.32
N ALA A 171 -5.25 1.90 -3.35
CA ALA A 171 -5.32 3.03 -2.43
C ALA A 171 -6.58 3.90 -2.65
N LEU A 172 -6.93 4.20 -3.90
CA LEU A 172 -8.14 4.96 -4.25
C LEU A 172 -9.41 4.23 -3.78
N ALA A 173 -9.45 2.91 -3.92
CA ALA A 173 -10.56 2.09 -3.45
C ALA A 173 -10.66 2.12 -1.91
N ALA A 174 -9.54 2.04 -1.19
CA ALA A 174 -9.51 2.13 0.27
C ALA A 174 -10.06 3.48 0.77
N TRP A 175 -9.60 4.60 0.22
CA TRP A 175 -10.15 5.93 0.56
C TRP A 175 -11.62 6.07 0.19
N GLY A 176 -11.98 5.67 -1.03
CA GLY A 176 -13.36 5.75 -1.51
C GLY A 176 -14.32 4.96 -0.63
N TYR A 177 -13.96 3.74 -0.25
CA TYR A 177 -14.78 2.92 0.65
C TYR A 177 -14.86 3.50 2.07
N ALA A 178 -13.74 4.00 2.62
CA ALA A 178 -13.71 4.63 3.93
C ALA A 178 -14.66 5.84 4.00
N GLY A 179 -14.67 6.67 2.94
CA GLY A 179 -15.55 7.81 2.83
C GLY A 179 -17.02 7.41 2.63
N LEU A 180 -17.29 6.41 1.77
CA LEU A 180 -18.65 5.89 1.57
C LEU A 180 -19.24 5.30 2.84
N ALA A 181 -18.43 4.60 3.65
CA ALA A 181 -18.86 4.04 4.93
C ALA A 181 -19.32 5.12 5.93
N LYS A 182 -18.86 6.37 5.77
CA LYS A 182 -19.20 7.53 6.59
C LYS A 182 -20.45 8.27 6.12
N LEU A 183 -21.03 7.88 4.97
CA LEU A 183 -22.28 8.45 4.47
C LEU A 183 -23.50 7.78 5.15
N ASN A 184 -23.55 7.88 6.47
CA ASN A 184 -24.66 7.38 7.29
C ASN A 184 -25.09 8.42 8.35
N GLY A 185 -26.33 8.34 8.80
CA GLY A 185 -26.93 9.32 9.71
C GLY A 185 -26.16 9.54 11.02
N PRO A 186 -25.81 8.47 11.77
CA PRO A 186 -25.01 8.60 13.01
C PRO A 186 -23.65 9.28 12.80
N TRP A 187 -22.94 8.93 11.73
CA TRP A 187 -21.67 9.58 11.42
C TRP A 187 -21.86 11.06 11.07
N LEU A 188 -22.72 11.38 10.09
CA LEU A 188 -22.86 12.74 9.56
C LEU A 188 -23.48 13.73 10.57
N ARG A 189 -24.22 13.22 11.56
CA ARG A 189 -24.69 14.03 12.71
C ARG A 189 -23.61 14.21 13.78
N GLY A 190 -22.47 13.54 13.68
CA GLY A 190 -21.35 13.64 14.60
C GLY A 190 -21.49 12.76 15.85
N GLU A 191 -22.53 11.92 15.94
CA GLU A 191 -22.79 11.07 17.11
C GLU A 191 -21.68 10.06 17.29
N THR A 192 -21.30 9.36 16.21
CA THR A 192 -20.22 8.36 16.25
C THR A 192 -18.90 8.96 16.71
N LEU A 193 -18.52 10.15 16.20
CA LEU A 193 -17.27 10.79 16.60
C LEU A 193 -17.29 11.23 18.07
N ARG A 194 -18.42 11.78 18.54
CA ARG A 194 -18.58 12.17 19.94
C ARG A 194 -18.53 10.96 20.88
N ASP A 195 -19.16 9.85 20.50
CA ASP A 195 -19.16 8.63 21.31
C ASP A 195 -17.75 8.00 21.36
N LEU A 196 -17.03 8.00 20.23
CA LEU A 196 -15.63 7.56 20.19
C LEU A 196 -14.71 8.46 21.02
N HIS A 197 -14.95 9.78 21.03
CA HIS A 197 -14.21 10.72 21.89
C HIS A 197 -14.50 10.52 23.36
N GLY A 198 -15.78 10.37 23.74
CA GLY A 198 -16.17 10.04 25.11
C GLY A 198 -15.60 8.70 25.63
N ALA A 199 -15.28 7.78 24.71
CA ALA A 199 -14.62 6.51 25.02
C ALA A 199 -13.08 6.57 24.97
N GLY A 200 -12.48 7.74 24.65
CA GLY A 200 -11.03 7.92 24.52
C GLY A 200 -10.41 7.21 23.30
N LEU A 201 -11.21 6.83 22.29
CA LEU A 201 -10.73 6.18 21.07
C LEU A 201 -10.34 7.17 19.97
N VAL A 202 -10.92 8.37 20.02
CA VAL A 202 -10.62 9.53 19.17
C VAL A 202 -10.39 10.69 20.12
N ASP A 203 -9.15 11.12 20.36
CA ASP A 203 -8.84 12.11 21.38
C ASP A 203 -7.62 12.95 20.97
N GLY A 204 -7.37 14.06 21.67
CA GLY A 204 -6.19 14.89 21.49
C GLY A 204 -6.51 16.31 20.99
N PRO A 205 -5.52 17.21 21.09
CA PRO A 205 -5.73 18.65 20.96
C PRO A 205 -6.25 19.06 19.58
N MET A 206 -5.91 18.31 18.53
CA MET A 206 -6.38 18.58 17.18
C MET A 206 -7.87 18.27 17.02
N VAL A 207 -8.35 17.15 17.58
CA VAL A 207 -9.78 16.77 17.55
C VAL A 207 -10.59 17.77 18.37
N ASP A 208 -10.12 18.10 19.58
CA ASP A 208 -10.81 19.02 20.48
C ASP A 208 -10.97 20.40 19.83
N ALA A 209 -9.89 20.93 19.25
CA ALA A 209 -9.92 22.21 18.54
C ALA A 209 -10.85 22.17 17.32
N ALA A 210 -10.82 21.10 16.53
CA ALA A 210 -11.67 20.95 15.36
C ALA A 210 -13.15 20.78 15.73
N ALA A 211 -13.46 20.01 16.77
CA ALA A 211 -14.81 19.84 17.29
C ALA A 211 -15.35 21.15 17.89
N ALA A 212 -14.51 21.94 18.57
CA ALA A 212 -14.89 23.26 19.07
C ALA A 212 -15.17 24.25 17.93
N ALA A 213 -14.37 24.23 16.85
CA ALA A 213 -14.51 25.16 15.74
C ALA A 213 -15.65 24.80 14.76
N LEU A 214 -15.84 23.51 14.47
CA LEU A 214 -16.76 23.03 13.43
C LEU A 214 -18.02 22.35 14.00
N GLY A 215 -18.02 22.04 15.29
CA GLY A 215 -18.95 21.07 15.88
C GLY A 215 -18.64 19.64 15.43
N TRP A 216 -19.14 18.65 16.18
CA TRP A 216 -18.96 17.23 15.85
C TRP A 216 -19.49 16.86 14.47
N SER A 217 -20.62 17.44 14.06
CA SER A 217 -21.21 17.20 12.73
C SER A 217 -20.32 17.80 11.63
N GLY A 218 -19.81 19.03 11.81
CA GLY A 218 -18.93 19.67 10.83
C GLY A 218 -17.61 18.92 10.68
N LEU A 219 -17.02 18.46 11.80
CA LEU A 219 -15.85 17.59 11.78
C LEU A 219 -16.14 16.27 11.05
N ALA A 220 -17.27 15.62 11.32
CA ALA A 220 -17.67 14.37 10.67
C ALA A 220 -17.83 14.52 9.15
N TRP A 221 -18.45 15.61 8.69
CA TRP A 221 -18.54 15.95 7.28
C TRP A 221 -17.17 16.23 6.67
N GLY A 222 -16.30 16.97 7.37
CA GLY A 222 -14.94 17.25 6.92
C GLY A 222 -14.15 15.97 6.68
N VAL A 223 -14.20 15.02 7.61
CA VAL A 223 -13.55 13.70 7.46
C VAL A 223 -14.10 12.95 6.25
N ALA A 224 -15.43 12.87 6.08
CA ALA A 224 -16.04 12.18 4.95
C ALA A 224 -15.69 12.83 3.61
N LEU A 225 -15.68 14.16 3.54
CA LEU A 225 -15.34 14.92 2.34
C LEU A 225 -13.87 14.74 1.94
N VAL A 226 -12.95 14.74 2.91
CA VAL A 226 -11.53 14.47 2.61
C VAL A 226 -11.35 13.07 2.04
N GLU A 227 -11.94 12.05 2.65
CA GLU A 227 -11.81 10.67 2.18
C GLU A 227 -12.48 10.43 0.81
N LEU A 228 -13.62 11.04 0.53
CA LEU A 228 -14.27 10.97 -0.78
C LEU A 228 -13.57 11.82 -1.86
N GLY A 229 -12.98 12.95 -1.45
CA GLY A 229 -12.27 13.87 -2.33
C GLY A 229 -10.88 13.37 -2.73
N LEU A 230 -10.16 12.71 -1.82
CA LEU A 230 -8.81 12.18 -2.06
C LEU A 230 -8.72 11.32 -3.33
N PRO A 231 -9.62 10.35 -3.59
CA PRO A 231 -9.61 9.57 -4.81
C PRO A 231 -9.67 10.43 -6.09
N VAL A 232 -10.47 11.50 -6.08
CA VAL A 232 -10.63 12.40 -7.23
C VAL A 232 -9.36 13.22 -7.44
N VAL A 233 -8.85 13.87 -6.38
CA VAL A 233 -7.68 14.75 -6.44
C VAL A 233 -6.40 13.98 -6.81
N LEU A 234 -6.26 12.74 -6.34
CA LEU A 234 -5.10 11.88 -6.65
C LEU A 234 -5.15 11.28 -8.07
N ALA A 235 -6.36 10.98 -8.58
CA ALA A 235 -6.53 10.43 -9.92
C ALA A 235 -6.14 11.44 -11.01
N ILE A 236 -6.45 12.72 -10.81
CA ILE A 236 -6.16 13.79 -11.78
C ILE A 236 -4.66 14.16 -11.70
N PRO A 237 -3.87 14.00 -12.79
CA PRO A 237 -2.43 14.26 -12.78
C PRO A 237 -2.04 15.66 -12.31
N ARG A 238 -2.82 16.67 -12.69
CA ARG A 238 -2.55 18.08 -12.37
C ARG A 238 -2.69 18.40 -10.88
N THR A 239 -3.55 17.68 -10.16
CA THR A 239 -3.82 17.93 -8.73
C THR A 239 -3.15 16.90 -7.82
N ARG A 240 -2.44 15.93 -8.38
CA ARG A 240 -1.96 14.76 -7.63
C ARG A 240 -1.05 15.10 -6.47
N LEU A 241 -0.12 16.04 -6.65
CA LEU A 241 0.79 16.44 -5.57
C LEU A 241 0.05 17.13 -4.42
N ILE A 242 -1.00 17.91 -4.74
CA ILE A 242 -1.90 18.49 -3.72
C ILE A 242 -2.62 17.35 -2.99
N GLY A 243 -3.12 16.34 -3.72
CA GLY A 243 -3.73 15.16 -3.13
C GLY A 243 -2.78 14.37 -2.24
N VAL A 244 -1.50 14.23 -2.62
CA VAL A 244 -0.49 13.57 -1.80
C VAL A 244 -0.24 14.37 -0.52
N ALA A 245 -0.07 15.69 -0.62
CA ALA A 245 0.12 16.54 0.56
C ALA A 245 -1.10 16.46 1.50
N LEU A 246 -2.32 16.54 0.96
CA LEU A 246 -3.56 16.39 1.72
C LEU A 246 -3.65 15.01 2.39
N ALA A 247 -3.34 13.94 1.66
CA ALA A 247 -3.33 12.59 2.21
C ALA A 247 -2.33 12.46 3.36
N VAL A 248 -1.12 13.00 3.20
CA VAL A 248 -0.10 12.97 4.25
C VAL A 248 -0.58 13.70 5.50
N LEU A 249 -1.03 14.94 5.36
CA LEU A 249 -1.53 15.74 6.49
C LEU A 249 -2.72 15.06 7.18
N PHE A 250 -3.64 14.50 6.40
CA PHE A 250 -4.82 13.82 6.93
C PHE A 250 -4.45 12.58 7.76
N HIS A 251 -3.56 11.71 7.27
CA HIS A 251 -3.17 10.52 8.04
C HIS A 251 -2.27 10.86 9.22
N LEU A 252 -1.43 11.90 9.15
CA LEU A 252 -0.71 12.38 10.34
C LEU A 252 -1.68 12.90 11.41
N GLY A 253 -2.74 13.58 10.98
CA GLY A 253 -3.84 13.98 11.86
C GLY A 253 -4.52 12.77 12.51
N ILE A 254 -4.90 11.75 11.73
CA ILE A 254 -5.50 10.52 12.25
C ILE A 254 -4.55 9.81 13.23
N GLU A 255 -3.28 9.67 12.86
CA GLU A 255 -2.26 8.97 13.64
C GLU A 255 -2.05 9.59 15.03
N THR A 256 -2.18 10.91 15.13
CA THR A 256 -2.03 11.65 16.40
C THR A 256 -3.33 11.74 17.20
N SER A 257 -4.46 11.41 16.59
CA SER A 257 -5.79 11.71 17.14
C SER A 257 -6.68 10.50 17.36
N VAL A 258 -6.34 9.37 16.77
CA VAL A 258 -7.18 8.18 16.76
C VAL A 258 -6.31 6.96 16.97
N MET A 259 -6.79 6.02 17.76
CA MET A 259 -6.18 4.69 17.82
C MET A 259 -6.55 3.86 16.59
N VAL A 260 -6.15 4.33 15.40
CA VAL A 260 -6.15 3.51 14.19
C VAL A 260 -4.76 2.93 14.07
N SER A 261 -4.69 1.61 14.08
CA SER A 261 -3.50 0.76 13.92
C SER A 261 -2.69 1.08 12.62
N THR A 262 -2.10 0.09 11.97
CA THR A 262 -1.28 0.26 10.76
C THR A 262 -1.97 0.89 9.54
N PHE A 263 -3.24 1.27 9.58
CA PHE A 263 -3.98 1.86 8.46
C PHE A 263 -3.31 3.14 7.97
N GLY A 264 -3.08 4.12 8.88
CA GLY A 264 -2.52 5.42 8.52
C GLY A 264 -1.17 5.28 7.86
N ALA A 265 -0.28 4.54 8.52
CA ALA A 265 1.05 4.25 8.00
C ALA A 265 1.03 3.49 6.66
N THR A 266 0.13 2.51 6.49
CA THR A 266 0.00 1.77 5.21
C THR A 266 -0.47 2.70 4.09
N MET A 267 -1.47 3.55 4.35
CA MET A 267 -1.94 4.53 3.37
C MET A 267 -0.84 5.54 3.02
N LEU A 268 -0.07 6.02 3.99
CA LEU A 268 1.10 6.87 3.76
C LEU A 268 2.12 6.19 2.83
N VAL A 269 2.46 4.92 3.06
CA VAL A 269 3.34 4.18 2.15
C VAL A 269 2.74 4.07 0.75
N LEU A 270 1.43 3.82 0.63
CA LEU A 270 0.76 3.75 -0.67
C LEU A 270 0.73 5.10 -1.41
N THR A 271 0.79 6.25 -0.72
CA THR A 271 0.88 7.58 -1.37
C THR A 271 2.12 7.70 -2.27
N VAL A 272 3.19 6.97 -1.98
CA VAL A 272 4.41 6.91 -2.83
C VAL A 272 4.07 6.51 -4.27
N SER A 273 3.04 5.67 -4.48
CA SER A 273 2.60 5.29 -5.83
C SER A 273 2.12 6.49 -6.65
N PHE A 274 1.76 7.61 -6.02
CA PHE A 274 1.29 8.85 -6.66
C PHE A 274 2.39 9.90 -6.87
N LEU A 275 3.56 9.78 -6.23
CA LEU A 275 4.64 10.76 -6.41
C LEU A 275 5.23 10.74 -7.84
N PRO A 276 5.57 11.89 -8.43
CA PRO A 276 6.25 11.92 -9.73
C PRO A 276 7.68 11.38 -9.56
N PHE A 277 7.96 10.24 -10.18
CA PHE A 277 9.31 9.71 -10.30
C PHE A 277 9.66 9.74 -11.79
N GLY A 278 10.65 10.56 -12.15
CA GLY A 278 10.93 11.02 -13.51
C GLY A 278 10.86 9.95 -14.63
N SER A 279 10.55 10.48 -15.82
CA SER A 279 10.41 9.81 -17.13
C SER A 279 9.37 8.70 -17.23
N SER A 280 8.12 8.97 -16.83
CA SER A 280 6.98 8.26 -17.42
C SER A 280 6.14 9.25 -18.23
N ALA A 281 5.70 8.86 -19.43
CA ALA A 281 4.79 9.63 -20.29
C ALA A 281 3.40 9.91 -19.66
N TRP A 282 3.23 9.56 -18.38
CA TRP A 282 2.06 9.85 -17.55
C TRP A 282 2.27 11.03 -16.60
N ASP A 283 3.53 11.42 -16.38
CA ASP A 283 3.92 12.54 -15.54
C ASP A 283 4.18 13.82 -16.38
N SER A 284 4.22 13.71 -17.72
CA SER A 284 4.20 14.83 -18.65
C SER A 284 2.78 15.07 -19.20
N PRO A 285 2.21 16.29 -19.08
CA PRO A 285 0.95 16.65 -19.74
C PRO A 285 1.02 16.62 -21.27
N GLU A 286 2.24 16.59 -21.83
CA GLU A 286 2.54 16.74 -23.24
C GLU A 286 3.47 15.61 -23.68
N THR A 287 2.90 14.56 -24.28
CA THR A 287 3.56 13.76 -25.32
C THR A 287 2.46 12.94 -26.01
N GLU A 288 1.65 13.61 -26.84
CA GLU A 288 1.06 12.97 -28.02
C GLU A 288 2.18 12.79 -29.06
N GLY A 289 3.12 11.90 -28.75
CA GLY A 289 4.15 11.44 -29.67
C GLY A 289 3.96 9.93 -29.82
N ASP A 290 3.75 9.51 -31.07
CA ASP A 290 3.47 8.14 -31.48
C ASP A 290 4.31 7.09 -30.72
N PHE A 291 3.65 6.33 -29.83
CA PHE A 291 4.29 5.23 -29.11
C PHE A 291 4.37 4.04 -30.07
N THR A 292 5.46 3.94 -30.81
CA THR A 292 5.85 2.70 -31.47
C THR A 292 6.59 1.82 -30.46
N PRO A 293 6.09 0.61 -30.14
CA PRO A 293 6.85 -0.32 -29.31
C PRO A 293 8.12 -0.68 -30.08
N ARG A 294 9.30 -0.38 -29.53
CA ARG A 294 10.54 -1.00 -30.01
C ARG A 294 10.44 -2.48 -29.68
N LEU A 295 10.03 -3.27 -30.67
CA LEU A 295 10.24 -4.71 -30.66
C LEU A 295 11.76 -4.91 -30.80
N GLU A 296 12.44 -5.21 -29.69
CA GLU A 296 13.78 -5.79 -29.72
C GLU A 296 13.70 -7.10 -30.50
N ASN A 297 13.95 -7.05 -31.82
CA ASN A 297 14.33 -8.15 -32.72
C ASN A 297 14.43 -7.63 -34.17
N GLY A 298 15.24 -6.60 -34.39
CA GLY A 298 15.69 -6.18 -35.72
C GLY A 298 17.21 -6.26 -35.81
N PRO A 299 17.79 -6.69 -36.95
CA PRO A 299 19.24 -6.83 -37.08
C PRO A 299 19.93 -5.49 -36.85
N ARG A 300 21.05 -5.51 -36.12
CA ARG A 300 21.92 -4.34 -35.91
C ARG A 300 22.40 -3.86 -37.28
N ALA A 301 21.93 -2.71 -37.72
CA ALA A 301 22.54 -1.99 -38.81
C ALA A 301 23.79 -1.28 -38.29
N ASP A 302 24.88 -2.02 -38.09
CA ASP A 302 26.23 -1.43 -37.94
C ASP A 302 27.36 -2.37 -38.37
N ASP A 303 27.08 -3.26 -39.32
CA ASP A 303 28.11 -4.07 -39.97
C ASP A 303 28.50 -3.32 -41.25
N GLY A 304 29.43 -2.37 -41.12
CA GLY A 304 30.09 -1.74 -42.28
C GLY A 304 30.76 -2.80 -43.18
N PRO A 305 30.93 -2.52 -44.49
CA PRO A 305 31.44 -3.53 -45.42
C PRO A 305 32.87 -3.94 -45.03
N MET A 306 33.06 -5.24 -44.79
CA MET A 306 34.39 -5.86 -44.73
C MET A 306 35.10 -5.62 -46.06
N GLU A 307 36.22 -4.88 -46.03
CA GLU A 307 37.15 -4.84 -47.14
C GLU A 307 37.74 -6.24 -47.38
N ASP A 308 37.61 -6.71 -48.62
CA ASP A 308 38.15 -7.97 -49.11
C ASP A 308 39.68 -7.84 -49.32
N PRO A 309 40.52 -8.60 -48.58
CA PRO A 309 41.97 -8.52 -48.70
C PRO A 309 42.53 -9.45 -49.79
N THR A 310 41.78 -9.70 -50.88
CA THR A 310 42.27 -10.50 -52.01
C THR A 310 42.10 -9.78 -53.36
N ARG A 311 42.91 -8.76 -53.59
CA ARG A 311 43.19 -8.30 -54.97
C ARG A 311 44.66 -7.97 -55.15
N SER A 312 45.45 -9.02 -55.39
CA SER A 312 46.76 -8.95 -56.05
C SER A 312 46.68 -9.73 -57.36
N ALA A 313 46.82 -9.05 -58.49
CA ALA A 313 47.34 -9.50 -59.79
C ALA A 313 46.73 -8.63 -60.90
N ASP A 314 47.50 -7.62 -61.32
CA ASP A 314 47.88 -7.30 -62.72
C ASP A 314 48.26 -5.82 -62.87
#